data_AF-A0A5K1K0Y7-F1
#
_entry.id   AF-A0A5K1K0Y7-F1
#
_cell.length_a   1.000
_cell.length_b   1.000
_cell.length_c   1.000
_cell.angle_alpha   90.00
_cell.angle_beta   90.00
_cell.angle_gamma   90.00
#
_symmetry.space_group_name_H-M   'P 1'
#
loop_
_entity.id
_entity.type
_entity.pdbx_description
1 polymer ?
#
loop_
_entity_poly.entity_id
_entity_poly.type
_entity_poly.pdbx_seq_one_letter_code
_entity_poly.pdbx_strand_id
1 'polypeptide(L)'
;MGNSHSHSSRKPSHAGLDLHHAHATPVLHRKRSAAFSALTLGLSSHHHPQELSFREDSSSSSVNDRDEKRTFDPPPVYALSTTPDIPENAALLAYKAFLKEYPQYQLTWILDALRRTDFARLDRNGEAYVDYMGGSLYPESLIQVHASFLQRSILGNTHSVSNSSRLSAACADEARRAVLQFFRAPPGYTVVFTANASGALKLVGESFPFAAGSTYVLGADSHNSVHGIRQFATSRGAQVAYIESTDEGGMDVTEAKAVLRQHSPRTGGRAASAPSLFALTGQSNISNSKNPLSLIEYAASQGFCTLL
;
A
#
# COMPACT_ATOMS: atom_id res chain seq x y z
N MET A 1 23.95 -61.26 -8.21
CA MET A 1 24.10 -60.92 -9.63
C MET A 1 24.28 -59.41 -9.69
N GLY A 2 25.47 -58.80 -9.60
CA GLY A 2 26.69 -58.98 -10.40
C GLY A 2 26.42 -58.44 -11.82
N ASN A 3 27.01 -57.37 -12.37
CA ASN A 3 28.36 -56.84 -12.22
C ASN A 3 28.44 -55.34 -12.54
N SER A 4 29.37 -54.67 -11.86
CA SER A 4 30.11 -53.50 -12.34
C SER A 4 31.25 -53.96 -13.27
N HIS A 5 31.54 -53.22 -14.34
CA HIS A 5 32.88 -53.25 -14.97
C HIS A 5 33.31 -51.87 -15.44
N SER A 6 34.51 -51.52 -14.99
CA SER A 6 35.38 -50.41 -15.36
C SER A 6 36.48 -50.87 -16.32
N HIS A 7 36.94 -49.97 -17.20
CA HIS A 7 38.27 -49.83 -17.87
C HIS A 7 38.07 -49.39 -19.33
N SER A 8 38.97 -48.71 -20.05
CA SER A 8 40.07 -47.77 -19.81
C SER A 8 40.59 -47.39 -21.20
N SER A 9 40.86 -46.10 -21.43
CA SER A 9 41.85 -45.49 -22.36
C SER A 9 42.01 -45.98 -23.82
N ARG A 10 41.83 -45.07 -24.79
CA ARG A 10 42.92 -44.35 -25.51
C ARG A 10 42.37 -43.48 -26.65
N LYS A 11 43.00 -42.32 -26.85
CA LYS A 11 42.80 -41.35 -27.96
C LYS A 11 43.20 -41.93 -29.31
N PRO A 12 42.72 -41.31 -30.42
CA PRO A 12 43.68 -40.69 -31.33
C PRO A 12 43.32 -39.24 -31.70
N SER A 13 44.31 -38.58 -32.28
CA SER A 13 44.44 -37.14 -32.53
C SER A 13 44.20 -36.75 -34.00
N HIS A 14 43.74 -35.50 -34.18
CA HIS A 14 43.88 -34.57 -35.32
C HIS A 14 43.29 -34.92 -36.70
N ALA A 15 42.32 -34.11 -37.14
CA ALA A 15 42.51 -33.11 -38.23
C ALA A 15 41.26 -32.21 -38.31
N GLY A 16 41.47 -30.90 -38.43
CA GLY A 16 40.40 -29.90 -38.40
C GLY A 16 39.69 -29.70 -39.74
N LEU A 17 38.48 -29.15 -39.66
CA LEU A 17 37.88 -28.34 -40.72
C LEU A 17 37.10 -27.20 -40.07
N ASP A 18 37.53 -26.01 -40.45
CA ASP A 18 37.09 -24.69 -40.02
C ASP A 18 35.91 -24.25 -40.90
N LEU A 19 34.78 -23.90 -40.30
CA LEU A 19 33.65 -23.26 -41.01
C LEU A 19 33.04 -22.18 -40.13
N HIS A 20 33.71 -21.03 -40.15
CA HIS A 20 33.12 -19.72 -39.86
C HIS A 20 31.95 -19.45 -40.81
N HIS A 21 30.71 -19.44 -40.31
CA HIS A 21 29.64 -18.64 -40.90
C HIS A 21 28.91 -17.85 -39.81
N ALA A 22 29.29 -16.58 -39.73
CA ALA A 22 28.66 -15.56 -38.92
C ALA A 22 27.35 -15.14 -39.57
N HIS A 23 26.23 -15.39 -38.91
CA HIS A 23 25.00 -14.62 -39.12
C HIS A 23 24.79 -13.73 -37.90
N ALA A 24 25.28 -12.49 -38.02
CA ALA A 24 24.97 -11.41 -37.10
C ALA A 24 23.48 -11.09 -37.20
N THR A 25 22.72 -11.42 -36.15
CA THR A 25 21.35 -10.96 -35.97
C THR A 25 21.40 -9.52 -35.43
N PRO A 26 20.69 -8.55 -36.02
CA PRO A 26 20.74 -7.17 -35.55
C PRO A 26 20.10 -7.06 -34.17
N VAL A 27 20.88 -6.59 -33.19
CA VAL A 27 20.42 -6.20 -31.86
C VAL A 27 19.52 -4.97 -32.01
N LEU A 28 18.20 -5.17 -31.96
CA LEU A 28 17.23 -4.10 -31.85
C LEU A 28 17.36 -3.46 -30.45
N HIS A 29 18.02 -2.31 -30.37
CA HIS A 29 17.94 -1.42 -29.21
C HIS A 29 16.51 -0.89 -29.09
N ARG A 30 15.69 -1.57 -28.28
CA ARG A 30 14.36 -1.07 -27.91
C ARG A 30 14.55 0.02 -26.84
N LYS A 31 14.30 1.28 -27.22
CA LYS A 31 14.21 2.41 -26.28
C LYS A 31 13.24 2.04 -25.17
N ARG A 32 13.72 2.03 -23.92
CA ARG A 32 12.89 1.90 -22.72
C ARG A 32 11.93 3.09 -22.71
N SER A 33 10.63 2.84 -22.88
CA SER A 33 9.62 3.84 -22.56
C SER A 33 9.53 3.93 -21.04
N ALA A 34 10.14 4.97 -20.47
CA ALA A 34 9.87 5.40 -19.12
C ALA A 34 8.44 5.99 -19.09
N ALA A 35 7.45 5.12 -18.90
CA ALA A 35 6.04 5.50 -18.73
C ALA A 35 5.41 4.80 -17.52
N PHE A 36 6.23 4.45 -16.53
CA PHE A 36 5.81 3.98 -15.21
C PHE A 36 6.61 4.71 -14.15
N SER A 37 6.44 6.02 -14.08
CA SER A 37 6.81 6.83 -12.92
C SER A 37 6.09 8.18 -13.04
N ALA A 38 5.53 8.64 -11.92
CA ALA A 38 4.82 9.91 -11.71
C ALA A 38 3.32 9.96 -12.09
N LEU A 39 2.50 9.16 -11.39
CA LEU A 39 1.27 9.70 -10.80
C LEU A 39 1.58 10.10 -9.34
N THR A 40 2.41 11.12 -9.19
CA THR A 40 2.57 11.83 -7.92
C THR A 40 1.43 12.83 -7.83
N LEU A 41 0.34 12.45 -7.16
CA LEU A 41 -0.64 13.42 -6.67
C LEU A 41 0.10 14.29 -5.63
N GLY A 42 0.30 15.56 -5.96
CA GLY A 42 1.10 16.50 -5.19
C GLY A 42 0.54 16.69 -3.79
N LEU A 43 1.29 16.18 -2.80
CA LEU A 43 1.29 16.69 -1.43
C LEU A 43 2.74 17.05 -1.12
N SER A 44 3.14 18.25 -1.53
CA SER A 44 4.41 18.83 -1.11
C SER A 44 4.23 19.42 0.29
N SER A 45 4.75 18.74 1.31
CA SER A 45 4.92 19.32 2.65
C SER A 45 5.90 20.50 2.58
N HIS A 46 5.50 21.65 3.11
CA HIS A 46 6.38 22.80 3.29
C HIS A 46 7.48 22.48 4.31
N HIS A 47 8.73 22.47 3.85
CA HIS A 47 9.90 22.73 4.69
C HIS A 47 10.55 24.02 4.22
N HIS A 48 10.68 24.98 5.14
CA HIS A 48 11.55 26.14 5.01
C HIS A 48 13.01 25.70 4.83
N PRO A 49 13.77 26.46 4.02
CA PRO A 49 15.11 26.82 4.43
C PRO A 49 15.37 28.33 4.38
N GLN A 50 16.30 28.72 5.25
CA GLN A 50 16.81 30.05 5.51
C GLN A 50 17.48 30.73 4.31
N GLU A 51 17.40 32.07 4.34
CA GLU A 51 18.33 33.10 3.89
C GLU A 51 19.47 32.69 2.94
N LEU A 52 19.40 33.20 1.72
CA LEU A 52 20.56 33.68 0.97
C LEU A 52 20.19 34.97 0.25
N SER A 53 20.91 36.03 0.59
CA SER A 53 20.92 37.33 -0.09
C SER A 53 21.42 37.19 -1.53
N PHE A 54 20.95 38.04 -2.45
CA PHE A 54 21.80 38.86 -3.35
C PHE A 54 20.94 39.72 -4.31
N ARG A 55 21.19 41.03 -4.19
CA ARG A 55 21.21 42.14 -5.17
C ARG A 55 20.09 42.31 -6.21
N GLU A 56 19.53 43.52 -6.12
CA GLU A 56 18.79 44.29 -7.12
C GLU A 56 19.54 44.37 -8.46
N ASP A 57 18.78 44.23 -9.55
CA ASP A 57 19.01 45.05 -10.73
C ASP A 57 17.67 45.36 -11.42
N SER A 58 17.48 46.65 -11.63
CA SER A 58 16.30 47.31 -12.17
C SER A 58 16.23 47.20 -13.69
N SER A 59 15.05 46.88 -14.25
CA SER A 59 14.58 47.54 -15.49
C SER A 59 13.06 47.46 -15.60
N SER A 60 12.48 48.62 -15.84
CA SER A 60 11.06 48.88 -15.98
C SER A 60 10.54 48.50 -17.37
N SER A 61 9.32 47.99 -17.45
CA SER A 61 8.37 48.42 -18.49
C SER A 61 6.95 48.02 -18.12
N SER A 62 6.05 48.92 -18.48
CA SER A 62 4.71 49.17 -17.96
C SER A 62 3.62 48.22 -18.44
N VAL A 63 2.81 47.78 -17.48
CA VAL A 63 1.34 47.66 -17.48
C VAL A 63 0.64 47.83 -18.84
N ASN A 64 0.02 46.74 -19.31
CA ASN A 64 -1.27 46.83 -19.99
C ASN A 64 -2.17 45.70 -19.48
N ASP A 65 -3.13 46.13 -18.68
CA ASP A 65 -4.18 45.37 -18.04
C ASP A 65 -5.24 45.00 -19.08
N ARG A 66 -5.39 43.71 -19.36
CA ARG A 66 -6.54 43.15 -20.07
C ARG A 66 -7.00 41.91 -19.33
N ASP A 67 -8.06 42.11 -18.54
CA ASP A 67 -8.95 41.12 -17.96
C ASP A 67 -9.28 39.98 -18.95
N GLU A 68 -8.48 38.93 -18.95
CA GLU A 68 -8.94 37.61 -19.38
C GLU A 68 -9.75 37.02 -18.23
N LYS A 69 -11.07 37.24 -18.29
CA LYS A 69 -12.06 36.39 -17.61
C LYS A 69 -11.79 34.95 -18.02
N ARG A 70 -11.00 34.23 -17.22
CA ARG A 70 -10.91 32.78 -17.26
C ARG A 70 -12.29 32.25 -16.95
N THR A 71 -12.97 31.86 -18.02
CA THR A 71 -14.24 31.16 -18.03
C THR A 71 -14.16 30.02 -17.02
N PHE A 72 -14.90 30.16 -15.94
CA PHE A 72 -15.05 29.10 -14.95
C PHE A 72 -15.62 27.87 -15.65
N ASP A 73 -14.96 26.73 -15.45
CA ASP A 73 -15.45 25.42 -15.86
C ASP A 73 -16.93 25.25 -15.48
N PRO A 74 -17.73 24.54 -16.30
CA PRO A 74 -19.12 24.27 -15.96
C PRO A 74 -19.20 23.64 -14.56
N PRO A 75 -20.25 23.95 -13.78
CA PRO A 75 -20.39 23.40 -12.44
C PRO A 75 -20.30 21.88 -12.47
N PRO A 76 -19.70 21.26 -11.45
CA PRO A 76 -19.51 19.81 -11.42
C PRO A 76 -20.86 19.09 -11.52
N VAL A 77 -20.88 18.02 -12.33
CA VAL A 77 -22.06 17.30 -12.81
C VAL A 77 -22.88 16.65 -11.68
N TYR A 78 -22.41 16.61 -10.43
CA TYR A 78 -23.26 16.24 -9.30
C TYR A 78 -24.42 17.23 -9.07
N ALA A 79 -24.33 18.45 -9.61
CA ALA A 79 -25.47 19.37 -9.68
C ALA A 79 -26.54 18.94 -10.72
N LEU A 80 -26.24 17.95 -11.56
CA LEU A 80 -27.11 17.41 -12.61
C LEU A 80 -27.51 15.95 -12.33
N SER A 81 -27.34 15.47 -11.08
CA SER A 81 -27.83 14.14 -10.72
C SER A 81 -29.36 14.15 -10.72
N THR A 82 -29.96 13.38 -11.62
CA THR A 82 -31.41 13.19 -11.73
C THR A 82 -31.93 12.34 -10.57
N THR A 83 -31.88 12.88 -9.35
CA THR A 83 -32.71 12.39 -8.24
C THR A 83 -34.13 12.90 -8.45
N PRO A 84 -35.18 12.06 -8.41
CA PRO A 84 -36.54 12.47 -8.80
C PRO A 84 -37.18 13.58 -7.96
N ASP A 85 -36.65 13.89 -6.77
CA ASP A 85 -37.38 14.67 -5.76
C ASP A 85 -36.76 16.03 -5.39
N ILE A 86 -35.63 16.43 -5.99
CA ILE A 86 -35.06 17.77 -5.78
C ILE A 86 -35.10 18.51 -7.11
N PRO A 87 -35.87 19.61 -7.25
CA PRO A 87 -35.81 20.42 -8.45
C PRO A 87 -34.38 20.90 -8.63
N GLU A 88 -33.75 20.57 -9.77
CA GLU A 88 -32.34 20.86 -10.12
C GLU A 88 -31.91 22.30 -9.78
N ASN A 89 -32.86 23.22 -9.84
CA ASN A 89 -32.69 24.64 -9.50
C ASN A 89 -32.39 24.89 -8.00
N ALA A 90 -33.01 24.13 -7.08
CA ALA A 90 -32.77 24.28 -5.65
C ALA A 90 -31.39 23.75 -5.24
N ALA A 91 -30.96 22.61 -5.80
CA ALA A 91 -29.63 22.05 -5.54
C ALA A 91 -28.51 22.99 -6.05
N LEU A 92 -28.68 23.57 -7.24
CA LEU A 92 -27.73 24.53 -7.79
C LEU A 92 -27.63 25.81 -6.95
N LEU A 93 -28.77 26.33 -6.46
CA LEU A 93 -28.78 27.49 -5.56
C LEU A 93 -28.11 27.18 -4.22
N ALA A 94 -28.40 26.02 -3.64
CA ALA A 94 -27.76 25.55 -2.40
C ALA A 94 -26.24 25.41 -2.59
N TYR A 95 -25.79 24.84 -3.71
CA TYR A 95 -24.37 24.70 -4.02
C TYR A 95 -23.68 26.05 -4.19
N LYS A 96 -24.31 27.03 -4.85
CA LYS A 96 -23.77 28.40 -4.96
C LYS A 96 -23.65 29.08 -3.59
N ALA A 97 -24.65 28.92 -2.73
CA ALA A 97 -24.61 29.43 -1.36
C ALA A 97 -23.47 28.77 -0.56
N PHE A 98 -23.33 27.45 -0.68
CA PHE A 98 -22.24 26.68 -0.07
C PHE A 98 -20.87 27.17 -0.52
N LEU A 99 -20.64 27.39 -1.82
CA LEU A 99 -19.36 27.91 -2.31
C LEU A 99 -19.06 29.35 -1.84
N LYS A 100 -20.10 30.16 -1.63
CA LYS A 100 -19.94 31.50 -1.06
C LYS A 100 -19.50 31.44 0.39
N GLU A 101 -20.02 30.48 1.16
CA GLU A 101 -19.67 30.27 2.56
C GLU A 101 -18.31 29.56 2.73
N TYR A 102 -17.97 28.64 1.82
CA TYR A 102 -16.75 27.83 1.83
C TYR A 102 -15.97 27.94 0.51
N PRO A 103 -15.41 29.11 0.18
CA PRO A 103 -14.71 29.33 -1.09
C PRO A 103 -13.51 28.39 -1.30
N GLN A 104 -12.86 27.97 -0.22
CA GLN A 104 -11.75 27.00 -0.26
C GLN A 104 -12.14 25.65 -0.85
N TYR A 105 -13.44 25.30 -0.89
CA TYR A 105 -13.91 24.08 -1.54
C TYR A 105 -13.57 24.05 -3.03
N GLN A 106 -13.47 25.22 -3.68
CA GLN A 106 -13.06 25.29 -5.09
C GLN A 106 -11.60 24.82 -5.30
N LEU A 107 -10.77 24.83 -4.24
CA LEU A 107 -9.40 24.34 -4.32
C LEU A 107 -9.33 22.80 -4.44
N THR A 108 -10.43 22.09 -4.19
CA THR A 108 -10.50 20.62 -4.32
C THR A 108 -10.95 20.16 -5.72
N TRP A 109 -10.95 21.05 -6.72
CA TRP A 109 -11.39 20.76 -8.11
C TRP A 109 -10.74 19.50 -8.72
N ILE A 110 -9.54 19.13 -8.27
CA ILE A 110 -8.84 17.93 -8.73
C ILE A 110 -9.63 16.65 -8.41
N LEU A 111 -10.40 16.63 -7.32
CA LEU A 111 -11.28 15.52 -6.96
C LEU A 111 -12.45 15.41 -7.93
N ASP A 112 -13.03 16.56 -8.34
CA ASP A 112 -14.08 16.58 -9.35
C ASP A 112 -13.55 16.11 -10.71
N ALA A 113 -12.33 16.50 -11.07
CA ALA A 113 -11.68 16.01 -12.28
C ALA A 113 -11.48 14.48 -12.23
N LEU A 114 -10.96 13.95 -11.13
CA LEU A 114 -10.81 12.50 -10.93
C LEU A 114 -12.15 11.76 -10.97
N ARG A 115 -13.20 12.33 -10.36
CA ARG A 115 -14.55 11.75 -10.41
C ARG A 115 -15.06 11.68 -11.84
N ARG A 116 -14.95 12.79 -12.59
CA ARG A 116 -15.39 12.88 -13.99
C ARG A 116 -14.62 11.96 -14.95
N THR A 117 -13.38 11.59 -14.63
CA THR A 117 -12.58 10.71 -15.49
C THR A 117 -12.64 9.26 -15.02
N ASP A 118 -12.13 8.96 -13.83
CA ASP A 118 -11.88 7.59 -13.36
C ASP A 118 -13.05 6.96 -12.59
N PHE A 119 -14.02 7.78 -12.16
CA PHE A 119 -15.18 7.32 -11.40
C PHE A 119 -16.51 7.77 -12.01
N ALA A 120 -16.51 8.12 -13.31
CA ALA A 120 -17.68 8.68 -14.00
C ALA A 120 -18.91 7.76 -13.99
N ARG A 121 -18.70 6.46 -13.77
CA ARG A 121 -19.77 5.48 -13.58
C ARG A 121 -20.68 5.79 -12.38
N LEU A 122 -20.19 6.48 -11.37
CA LEU A 122 -21.02 6.93 -10.24
C LEU A 122 -22.05 7.94 -10.73
N ASP A 123 -21.63 8.94 -11.51
CA ASP A 123 -22.54 9.96 -12.06
C ASP A 123 -23.49 9.36 -13.09
N ARG A 124 -23.00 8.50 -14.00
CA ARG A 124 -23.83 7.82 -15.00
C ARG A 124 -24.96 6.99 -14.38
N ASN A 125 -24.73 6.45 -13.19
CA ASN A 125 -25.70 5.61 -12.49
C ASN A 125 -26.48 6.38 -11.41
N GLY A 126 -26.16 7.66 -11.16
CA GLY A 126 -26.78 8.45 -10.10
C GLY A 126 -26.44 7.96 -8.68
N GLU A 127 -25.27 7.34 -8.48
CA GLU A 127 -24.90 6.67 -7.24
C GLU A 127 -23.96 7.50 -6.36
N ALA A 128 -24.25 7.51 -5.05
CA ALA A 128 -23.40 8.06 -4.01
C ALA A 128 -22.79 6.92 -3.17
N TYR A 129 -21.54 6.55 -3.49
CA TYR A 129 -20.85 5.47 -2.79
C TYR A 129 -20.20 5.96 -1.51
N VAL A 130 -20.71 5.52 -0.36
CA VAL A 130 -20.22 5.90 0.99
C VAL A 130 -19.74 4.71 1.81
N ASP A 131 -19.37 3.60 1.15
CA ASP A 131 -18.88 2.36 1.78
C ASP A 131 -17.39 2.09 1.48
N TYR A 132 -16.56 3.14 1.51
CA TYR A 132 -15.12 3.01 1.30
C TYR A 132 -14.41 2.21 2.41
N MET A 133 -15.05 2.04 3.57
CA MET A 133 -14.59 1.16 4.63
C MET A 133 -14.74 -0.31 4.24
N GLY A 134 -15.88 -0.70 3.65
CA GLY A 134 -16.11 -2.06 3.16
C GLY A 134 -15.23 -2.40 1.96
N GLY A 135 -15.02 -1.44 1.06
CA GLY A 135 -14.07 -1.59 -0.04
C GLY A 135 -13.96 -0.35 -0.92
N SER A 136 -12.75 -0.06 -1.38
CA SER A 136 -12.54 1.05 -2.31
C SER A 136 -12.98 0.70 -3.73
N LEU A 137 -13.55 1.69 -4.41
CA LEU A 137 -13.76 1.64 -5.85
C LEU A 137 -12.43 1.72 -6.59
N TYR A 138 -12.30 0.98 -7.69
CA TYR A 138 -11.14 1.09 -8.58
C TYR A 138 -11.34 2.24 -9.60
N PRO A 139 -10.26 2.95 -9.97
CA PRO A 139 -10.32 3.91 -11.07
C PRO A 139 -10.43 3.20 -12.42
N GLU A 140 -11.17 3.77 -13.37
CA GLU A 140 -11.37 3.20 -14.70
C GLU A 140 -10.04 3.06 -15.48
N SER A 141 -9.17 4.07 -15.39
CA SER A 141 -7.83 4.04 -15.99
C SER A 141 -7.00 2.82 -15.57
N LEU A 142 -7.07 2.41 -14.30
CA LEU A 142 -6.31 1.26 -13.79
C LEU A 142 -6.74 -0.05 -14.46
N ILE A 143 -8.05 -0.23 -14.69
CA ILE A 143 -8.56 -1.40 -15.41
C ILE A 143 -8.00 -1.40 -16.84
N GLN A 144 -8.10 -0.27 -17.53
CA GLN A 144 -7.68 -0.15 -18.93
C GLN A 144 -6.18 -0.44 -19.10
N VAL A 145 -5.35 0.13 -18.22
CA VAL A 145 -3.90 -0.10 -18.21
C VAL A 145 -3.59 -1.56 -17.93
N HIS A 146 -4.22 -2.17 -16.93
CA HIS A 146 -3.95 -3.56 -16.58
C HIS A 146 -4.44 -4.54 -17.64
N ALA A 147 -5.62 -4.32 -18.22
CA ALA A 147 -6.15 -5.13 -19.32
C ALA A 147 -5.23 -5.06 -20.56
N SER A 148 -4.79 -3.86 -20.94
CA SER A 148 -3.84 -3.67 -22.04
C SER A 148 -2.50 -4.34 -21.77
N PHE A 149 -2.00 -4.28 -20.52
CA PHE A 149 -0.79 -4.97 -20.10
C PHE A 149 -0.92 -6.49 -20.29
N LEU A 150 -2.00 -7.11 -19.82
CA LEU A 150 -2.23 -8.55 -19.96
C LEU A 150 -2.42 -8.97 -21.43
N GLN A 151 -3.13 -8.18 -22.24
CA GLN A 151 -3.34 -8.46 -23.66
C GLN A 151 -2.05 -8.43 -24.49
N ARG A 152 -1.08 -7.61 -24.07
CA ARG A 152 0.17 -7.38 -24.83
C ARG A 152 1.37 -8.17 -24.29
N SER A 153 1.25 -8.77 -23.11
CA SER A 153 2.36 -9.43 -22.42
C SER A 153 2.16 -10.94 -22.36
N ILE A 154 3.20 -11.69 -22.72
CA ILE A 154 3.24 -13.13 -22.48
C ILE A 154 3.89 -13.35 -21.12
N LEU A 155 3.07 -13.59 -20.11
CA LEU A 155 3.49 -13.89 -18.75
C LEU A 155 3.53 -15.41 -18.54
N GLY A 156 4.29 -15.86 -17.55
CA GLY A 156 4.50 -17.28 -17.28
C GLY A 156 4.97 -17.54 -15.86
N ASN A 157 5.13 -18.82 -15.53
CA ASN A 157 5.68 -19.24 -14.25
C ASN A 157 7.08 -18.64 -14.02
N THR A 158 7.27 -17.94 -12.90
CA THR A 158 8.53 -17.26 -12.51
C THR A 158 9.70 -18.19 -12.25
N HIS A 159 9.46 -19.50 -12.19
CA HIS A 159 10.49 -20.52 -11.91
C HIS A 159 11.00 -21.24 -13.17
N SER A 160 10.59 -20.79 -14.37
CA SER A 160 11.10 -21.33 -15.64
C SER A 160 12.25 -20.49 -16.21
N VAL A 161 12.94 -20.97 -17.25
CA VAL A 161 14.07 -20.25 -17.88
C VAL A 161 13.63 -19.45 -19.15
N SER A 162 12.32 -19.33 -19.39
CA SER A 162 11.76 -18.67 -20.59
C SER A 162 11.76 -17.12 -20.49
N ASN A 163 11.55 -16.45 -21.63
CA ASN A 163 11.38 -15.00 -21.67
C ASN A 163 10.16 -14.54 -20.83
N SER A 164 9.05 -15.28 -20.91
CA SER A 164 7.83 -14.99 -20.15
C SER A 164 8.02 -15.14 -18.64
N SER A 165 8.81 -16.12 -18.21
CA SER A 165 9.21 -16.29 -16.81
C SER A 165 10.00 -15.08 -16.29
N ARG A 166 11.04 -14.65 -17.03
CA ARG A 166 11.87 -13.50 -16.64
C ARG A 166 11.05 -12.21 -16.56
N LEU A 167 10.13 -11.99 -17.49
CA LEU A 167 9.23 -10.83 -17.44
C LEU A 167 8.33 -10.87 -16.19
N SER A 168 7.76 -12.04 -15.89
CA SER A 168 6.89 -12.19 -14.72
C SER A 168 7.65 -11.98 -13.40
N ALA A 169 8.88 -12.49 -13.31
CA ALA A 169 9.74 -12.27 -12.16
C ALA A 169 10.09 -10.79 -11.98
N ALA A 170 10.46 -10.10 -13.07
CA ALA A 170 10.74 -8.67 -13.05
C ALA A 170 9.52 -7.84 -12.61
N CYS A 171 8.32 -8.16 -13.09
CA CYS A 171 7.09 -7.50 -12.65
C CYS A 171 6.80 -7.75 -11.16
N ALA A 172 7.00 -8.98 -10.67
CA ALA A 172 6.82 -9.29 -9.25
C ALA A 172 7.81 -8.52 -8.36
N ASP A 173 9.08 -8.42 -8.77
CA ASP A 173 10.11 -7.66 -8.04
C ASP A 173 9.84 -6.15 -8.06
N GLU A 174 9.38 -5.62 -9.19
CA GLU A 174 8.93 -4.24 -9.29
C GLU A 174 7.74 -3.96 -8.36
N ALA A 175 6.76 -4.86 -8.30
CA ALA A 175 5.62 -4.74 -7.39
C ALA A 175 6.07 -4.76 -5.91
N ARG A 176 6.99 -5.66 -5.53
CA ARG A 176 7.55 -5.69 -4.16
C ARG A 176 8.27 -4.38 -3.83
N ARG A 177 9.09 -3.87 -4.76
CA ARG A 177 9.81 -2.60 -4.57
C ARG A 177 8.83 -1.42 -4.44
N ALA A 178 7.76 -1.39 -5.22
CA ALA A 178 6.73 -0.35 -5.11
C ALA A 178 6.05 -0.35 -3.73
N VAL A 179 5.72 -1.53 -3.18
CA VAL A 179 5.17 -1.67 -1.82
C VAL A 179 6.18 -1.19 -0.76
N LEU A 180 7.43 -1.64 -0.82
CA LEU A 180 8.47 -1.19 0.11
C LEU A 180 8.69 0.32 0.05
N GLN A 181 8.68 0.90 -1.15
CA GLN A 181 8.81 2.34 -1.35
C GLN A 181 7.61 3.11 -0.79
N PHE A 182 6.39 2.60 -1.00
CA PHE A 182 5.17 3.21 -0.47
C PHE A 182 5.22 3.33 1.07
N PHE A 183 5.65 2.26 1.75
CA PHE A 183 5.82 2.25 3.20
C PHE A 183 7.13 2.89 3.69
N ARG A 184 8.00 3.34 2.78
CA ARG A 184 9.36 3.83 3.10
C ARG A 184 10.13 2.84 4.00
N ALA A 185 9.99 1.55 3.71
CA ALA A 185 10.54 0.49 4.53
C ALA A 185 12.09 0.55 4.55
N PRO A 186 12.74 0.39 5.72
CA PRO A 186 14.19 0.38 5.79
C PRO A 186 14.76 -0.93 5.21
N PRO A 187 16.09 -1.01 4.98
CA PRO A 187 16.72 -2.23 4.49
C PRO A 187 16.43 -3.45 5.39
N GLY A 188 16.30 -4.63 4.78
CA GLY A 188 16.03 -5.89 5.49
C GLY A 188 14.55 -6.29 5.56
N TYR A 189 13.63 -5.41 5.15
CA TYR A 189 12.22 -5.76 4.99
C TYR A 189 11.97 -6.53 3.70
N THR A 190 10.97 -7.42 3.74
CA THR A 190 10.50 -8.18 2.58
C THR A 190 8.99 -8.05 2.42
N VAL A 191 8.50 -8.28 1.21
CA VAL A 191 7.07 -8.25 0.90
C VAL A 191 6.59 -9.65 0.61
N VAL A 192 5.62 -10.10 1.41
CA VAL A 192 4.89 -11.35 1.20
C VAL A 192 3.50 -10.98 0.70
N PHE A 193 3.23 -11.26 -0.58
CA PHE A 193 1.89 -11.11 -1.13
C PHE A 193 0.97 -12.19 -0.59
N THR A 194 -0.18 -11.78 -0.07
CA THR A 194 -1.24 -12.65 0.43
C THR A 194 -2.55 -12.27 -0.26
N ALA A 195 -3.58 -13.12 -0.14
CA ALA A 195 -4.87 -12.83 -0.77
C ALA A 195 -5.53 -11.56 -0.23
N ASN A 196 -5.35 -11.26 1.06
CA ASN A 196 -5.86 -10.08 1.76
C ASN A 196 -5.26 -9.99 3.17
N ALA A 197 -5.59 -8.92 3.92
CA ALA A 197 -5.11 -8.70 5.29
C ALA A 197 -5.47 -9.85 6.24
N SER A 198 -6.69 -10.41 6.15
CA SER A 198 -7.09 -11.56 6.96
C SER A 198 -6.23 -12.80 6.70
N GLY A 199 -5.87 -13.05 5.43
CA GLY A 199 -4.94 -14.11 5.04
C GLY A 199 -3.53 -13.90 5.61
N ALA A 200 -3.03 -12.67 5.58
CA ALA A 200 -1.74 -12.32 6.20
C ALA A 200 -1.74 -12.55 7.72
N LEU A 201 -2.78 -12.06 8.41
CA LEU A 201 -2.92 -12.23 9.86
C LEU A 201 -3.07 -13.69 10.27
N LYS A 202 -3.77 -14.50 9.46
CA LYS A 202 -3.85 -15.94 9.66
C LYS A 202 -2.47 -16.60 9.55
N LEU A 203 -1.67 -16.27 8.53
CA LEU A 203 -0.30 -16.79 8.40
C LEU A 203 0.56 -16.43 9.62
N VAL A 204 0.43 -15.21 10.13
CA VAL A 204 1.08 -14.80 11.38
C VAL A 204 0.61 -15.67 12.54
N GLY A 205 -0.70 -15.83 12.73
CA GLY A 205 -1.25 -16.67 13.81
C GLY A 205 -0.79 -18.13 13.75
N GLU A 206 -0.78 -18.75 12.57
CA GLU A 206 -0.35 -20.14 12.36
C GLU A 206 1.16 -20.34 12.56
N SER A 207 1.96 -19.32 12.23
CA SER A 207 3.42 -19.43 12.19
C SER A 207 4.11 -18.86 13.43
N PHE A 208 3.46 -17.95 14.16
CA PHE A 208 4.06 -17.35 15.35
C PHE A 208 4.27 -18.43 16.43
N PRO A 209 5.47 -18.51 17.03
CA PRO A 209 5.85 -19.60 17.92
C PRO A 209 5.28 -19.41 19.34
N PHE A 210 3.95 -19.28 19.43
CA PHE A 210 3.26 -19.30 20.71
C PHE A 210 3.56 -20.61 21.45
N ALA A 211 3.72 -20.50 22.77
CA ALA A 211 3.94 -21.62 23.68
C ALA A 211 3.29 -21.33 25.04
N ALA A 212 3.32 -22.33 25.93
CA ALA A 212 2.97 -22.10 27.32
C ALA A 212 3.83 -20.97 27.91
N GLY A 213 3.17 -19.98 28.52
CA GLY A 213 3.82 -18.78 29.05
C GLY A 213 3.94 -17.61 28.07
N SER A 214 3.62 -17.79 26.78
CA SER A 214 3.44 -16.69 25.84
C SER A 214 2.19 -15.86 26.20
N THR A 215 2.19 -14.59 25.81
CA THR A 215 0.98 -13.75 25.81
C THR A 215 0.72 -13.14 24.44
N TYR A 216 -0.55 -13.10 24.04
CA TYR A 216 -1.04 -12.32 22.92
C TYR A 216 -1.86 -11.14 23.43
N VAL A 217 -1.39 -9.92 23.17
CA VAL A 217 -2.04 -8.67 23.58
C VAL A 217 -2.63 -7.97 22.34
N LEU A 218 -3.87 -7.51 22.43
CA LEU A 218 -4.55 -6.75 21.37
C LEU A 218 -5.55 -5.74 21.95
N GLY A 219 -5.86 -4.69 21.18
CA GLY A 219 -6.93 -3.75 21.54
C GLY A 219 -8.32 -4.32 21.25
N ALA A 220 -9.30 -4.01 22.09
CA ALA A 220 -10.69 -4.43 21.92
C ALA A 220 -11.35 -3.86 20.64
N ASP A 221 -10.96 -2.65 20.23
CA ASP A 221 -11.40 -1.98 18.98
C ASP A 221 -10.55 -2.38 17.76
N SER A 222 -10.13 -3.65 17.71
CA SER A 222 -9.40 -4.19 16.56
C SER A 222 -10.34 -4.88 15.58
N HIS A 223 -9.92 -4.98 14.32
CA HIS A 223 -10.70 -5.74 13.34
C HIS A 223 -10.78 -7.23 13.72
N ASN A 224 -11.89 -7.90 13.38
CA ASN A 224 -12.14 -9.32 13.69
C ASN A 224 -11.01 -10.27 13.26
N SER A 225 -10.30 -9.95 12.18
CA SER A 225 -9.15 -10.75 11.72
C SER A 225 -7.98 -10.71 12.71
N VAL A 226 -7.77 -9.60 13.43
CA VAL A 226 -6.78 -9.48 14.50
C VAL A 226 -7.21 -10.34 15.67
N HIS A 227 -8.48 -10.25 16.09
CA HIS A 227 -9.05 -11.14 17.12
C HIS A 227 -8.88 -12.62 16.76
N GLY A 228 -8.95 -12.98 15.48
CA GLY A 228 -8.76 -14.36 15.00
C GLY A 228 -7.44 -15.00 15.43
N ILE A 229 -6.37 -14.21 15.61
CA ILE A 229 -5.05 -14.70 16.04
C ILE A 229 -5.13 -15.39 17.42
N ARG A 230 -6.08 -14.98 18.27
CA ARG A 230 -6.27 -15.54 19.62
C ARG A 230 -6.49 -17.04 19.63
N GLN A 231 -7.12 -17.59 18.58
CA GLN A 231 -7.36 -19.03 18.49
C GLN A 231 -6.05 -19.82 18.39
N PHE A 232 -5.10 -19.33 17.59
CA PHE A 232 -3.79 -19.95 17.46
C PHE A 232 -2.98 -19.79 18.76
N ALA A 233 -3.02 -18.61 19.37
CA ALA A 233 -2.38 -18.34 20.65
C ALA A 233 -2.86 -19.31 21.75
N THR A 234 -4.18 -19.37 21.98
CA THR A 234 -4.77 -20.25 23.00
C THR A 234 -4.53 -21.73 22.71
N SER A 235 -4.60 -22.17 21.44
CA SER A 235 -4.32 -23.57 21.06
C SER A 235 -2.91 -24.03 21.42
N ARG A 236 -1.97 -23.08 21.56
CA ARG A 236 -0.56 -23.31 21.93
C ARG A 236 -0.28 -23.04 23.42
N GLY A 237 -1.32 -22.76 24.21
CA GLY A 237 -1.20 -22.49 25.65
C GLY A 237 -0.80 -21.07 26.01
N ALA A 238 -0.88 -20.11 25.07
CA ALA A 238 -0.64 -18.71 25.36
C ALA A 238 -1.85 -18.05 26.04
N GLN A 239 -1.59 -17.06 26.91
CA GLN A 239 -2.62 -16.17 27.44
C GLN A 239 -3.04 -15.16 26.38
N VAL A 240 -4.31 -14.75 26.40
CA VAL A 240 -4.81 -13.63 25.59
C VAL A 240 -5.23 -12.52 26.55
N ALA A 241 -4.75 -11.30 26.31
CA ALA A 241 -5.06 -10.12 27.12
C ALA A 241 -5.56 -8.99 26.21
N TYR A 242 -6.58 -8.27 26.68
CA TYR A 242 -7.16 -7.15 25.96
C TYR A 242 -6.72 -5.83 26.58
N ILE A 243 -6.56 -4.83 25.71
CA ILE A 243 -6.59 -3.43 26.10
C ILE A 243 -8.00 -2.94 25.76
N GLU A 244 -8.72 -2.46 26.77
CA GLU A 244 -10.10 -2.03 26.61
C GLU A 244 -10.21 -0.81 25.69
N SER A 245 -11.38 -0.66 25.08
CA SER A 245 -11.65 0.50 24.24
C SER A 245 -12.25 1.63 25.06
N THR A 246 -11.99 2.87 24.64
CA THR A 246 -12.63 4.05 25.20
C THR A 246 -14.04 4.22 24.60
N ASP A 247 -14.84 5.11 25.19
CA ASP A 247 -16.17 5.44 24.65
C ASP A 247 -16.14 6.01 23.23
N GLU A 248 -15.00 6.58 22.81
CA GLU A 248 -14.77 7.14 21.47
C GLU A 248 -14.01 6.18 20.55
N GLY A 249 -13.72 4.96 21.00
CA GLY A 249 -12.90 3.98 20.28
C GLY A 249 -11.39 4.21 20.43
N GLY A 250 -10.60 3.27 19.92
CA GLY A 250 -9.17 3.20 20.20
C GLY A 250 -8.91 2.72 21.63
N MET A 251 -7.80 3.14 22.24
CA MET A 251 -7.39 2.74 23.59
C MET A 251 -6.71 3.89 24.35
N ASP A 252 -6.84 3.91 25.68
CA ASP A 252 -6.05 4.82 26.51
C ASP A 252 -4.58 4.37 26.55
N VAL A 253 -3.66 5.32 26.33
CA VAL A 253 -2.22 5.03 26.23
C VAL A 253 -1.63 4.59 27.57
N THR A 254 -2.11 5.13 28.68
CA THR A 254 -1.59 4.80 30.01
C THR A 254 -2.01 3.39 30.40
N GLU A 255 -3.27 3.06 30.16
CA GLU A 255 -3.82 1.71 30.34
C GLU A 255 -3.14 0.69 29.43
N ALA A 256 -3.00 1.00 28.13
CA ALA A 256 -2.28 0.15 27.18
C ALA A 256 -0.86 -0.19 27.67
N LYS A 257 -0.12 0.82 28.14
CA LYS A 257 1.23 0.63 28.71
C LYS A 257 1.22 -0.16 30.03
N ALA A 258 0.17 -0.06 30.83
CA ALA A 258 0.03 -0.84 32.06
C ALA A 258 -0.21 -2.32 31.73
N VAL A 259 -1.13 -2.63 30.81
CA VAL A 259 -1.42 -3.99 30.33
C VAL A 259 -0.15 -4.61 29.71
N LEU A 260 0.53 -3.88 28.83
CA LEU A 260 1.77 -4.36 28.20
C LEU A 260 2.87 -4.67 29.24
N ARG A 261 3.03 -3.85 30.29
CA ARG A 261 3.98 -4.14 31.37
C ARG A 261 3.59 -5.39 32.16
N GLN A 262 2.33 -5.49 32.53
CA GLN A 262 1.79 -6.61 33.30
C GLN A 262 2.00 -7.95 32.58
N HIS A 263 1.86 -7.95 31.26
CA HIS A 263 1.97 -9.14 30.41
C HIS A 263 3.33 -9.27 29.72
N SER A 264 4.33 -8.48 30.12
CA SER A 264 5.66 -8.52 29.52
C SER A 264 6.29 -9.91 29.60
N PRO A 265 6.97 -10.38 28.54
CA PRO A 265 7.74 -11.62 28.58
C PRO A 265 8.79 -11.57 29.68
N ARG A 266 8.61 -12.37 30.74
CA ARG A 266 9.53 -12.41 31.86
C ARG A 266 10.87 -12.99 31.43
N THR A 267 11.96 -12.27 31.72
CA THR A 267 13.35 -12.70 31.48
C THR A 267 14.00 -13.37 32.70
N GLY A 268 13.20 -13.78 33.68
CA GLY A 268 13.69 -14.33 34.95
C GLY A 268 13.79 -15.86 34.96
N GLY A 269 14.95 -16.39 34.57
CA GLY A 269 15.30 -17.82 34.71
C GLY A 269 16.29 -18.31 33.66
N ARG A 270 16.89 -19.49 33.87
CA ARG A 270 17.81 -20.16 32.91
C ARG A 270 17.15 -20.54 31.55
N ALA A 271 15.84 -20.34 31.41
CA ALA A 271 15.08 -20.60 30.19
C ALA A 271 14.79 -19.29 29.44
N ALA A 272 14.90 -19.32 28.11
CA ALA A 272 14.53 -18.19 27.26
C ALA A 272 13.05 -17.83 27.46
N SER A 273 12.74 -16.53 27.46
CA SER A 273 11.35 -16.06 27.61
C SER A 273 10.47 -16.55 26.46
N ALA A 274 9.22 -16.92 26.77
CA ALA A 274 8.28 -17.39 25.77
C ALA A 274 7.91 -16.25 24.81
N PRO A 275 8.01 -16.44 23.47
CA PRO A 275 7.69 -15.40 22.50
C PRO A 275 6.26 -14.89 22.68
N SER A 276 6.09 -13.58 22.78
CA SER A 276 4.78 -12.95 22.98
C SER A 276 4.55 -11.89 21.91
N LEU A 277 3.29 -11.70 21.53
CA LEU A 277 2.89 -10.85 20.41
C LEU A 277 1.97 -9.74 20.89
N PHE A 278 2.26 -8.51 20.48
CA PHE A 278 1.34 -7.38 20.57
C PHE A 278 0.87 -6.99 19.16
N ALA A 279 -0.45 -6.95 18.94
CA ALA A 279 -1.04 -6.47 17.69
C ALA A 279 -1.73 -5.12 17.92
N LEU A 280 -1.31 -4.10 17.17
CA LEU A 280 -1.90 -2.78 17.17
C LEU A 280 -2.69 -2.57 15.88
N THR A 281 -3.96 -2.22 15.99
CA THR A 281 -4.72 -1.73 14.82
C THR A 281 -4.34 -0.27 14.57
N GLY A 282 -3.72 0.02 13.42
CA GLY A 282 -3.29 1.37 13.06
C GLY A 282 -4.43 2.40 12.96
N GLN A 283 -5.58 2.00 12.43
CA GLN A 283 -6.81 2.78 12.41
C GLN A 283 -8.01 1.84 12.49
N SER A 284 -8.90 2.04 13.45
CA SER A 284 -10.12 1.22 13.57
C SER A 284 -11.02 1.45 12.36
N ASN A 285 -11.58 0.37 11.82
CA ASN A 285 -12.59 0.45 10.77
C ASN A 285 -13.98 0.82 11.32
N ILE A 286 -14.19 0.79 12.63
CA ILE A 286 -15.48 1.11 13.25
C ILE A 286 -15.48 2.54 13.80
N SER A 287 -14.56 2.82 14.73
CA SER A 287 -14.49 4.12 15.43
C SER A 287 -13.71 5.17 14.66
N ASN A 288 -12.96 4.78 13.61
CA ASN A 288 -11.99 5.61 12.90
C ASN A 288 -10.80 6.09 13.78
N SER A 289 -10.71 5.62 15.03
CA SER A 289 -9.66 6.01 15.97
C SER A 289 -8.29 5.48 15.52
N LYS A 290 -7.29 6.36 15.65
CA LYS A 290 -5.89 6.07 15.32
C LYS A 290 -5.07 5.95 16.58
N ASN A 291 -4.66 4.74 16.90
CA ASN A 291 -3.84 4.50 18.07
C ASN A 291 -2.39 4.98 17.82
N PRO A 292 -1.72 5.54 18.83
CA PRO A 292 -0.37 6.06 18.65
C PRO A 292 0.64 4.93 18.41
N LEU A 293 1.41 5.05 17.32
CA LEU A 293 2.43 4.07 16.94
C LEU A 293 3.54 3.89 17.99
N SER A 294 3.72 4.84 18.91
CA SER A 294 4.63 4.72 20.05
C SER A 294 4.30 3.54 20.98
N LEU A 295 3.09 2.98 20.90
CA LEU A 295 2.74 1.73 21.59
C LEU A 295 3.47 0.51 21.02
N ILE A 296 3.78 0.49 19.71
CA ILE A 296 4.61 -0.56 19.09
C ILE A 296 6.02 -0.50 19.66
N GLU A 297 6.63 0.70 19.67
CA GLU A 297 7.98 0.91 20.22
C GLU A 297 8.04 0.54 21.69
N TYR A 298 7.01 0.91 22.44
CA TYR A 298 6.89 0.57 23.84
C TYR A 298 6.77 -0.95 24.06
N ALA A 299 5.88 -1.63 23.35
CA ALA A 299 5.73 -3.08 23.44
C ALA A 299 7.03 -3.81 23.08
N ALA A 300 7.72 -3.38 22.02
CA ALA A 300 9.03 -3.93 21.65
C ALA A 300 10.06 -3.74 22.78
N SER A 301 10.08 -2.58 23.45
CA SER A 301 10.95 -2.33 24.62
C SER A 301 10.64 -3.24 25.82
N GLN A 302 9.41 -3.77 25.90
CA GLN A 302 8.99 -4.73 26.91
C GLN A 302 9.26 -6.18 26.50
N GLY A 303 9.83 -6.43 25.31
CA GLY A 303 10.19 -7.76 24.82
C GLY A 303 9.13 -8.44 23.95
N PHE A 304 8.07 -7.74 23.57
CA PHE A 304 7.08 -8.29 22.62
C PHE A 304 7.62 -8.25 21.19
N CYS A 305 7.27 -9.28 20.41
CA CYS A 305 7.16 -9.12 18.97
C CYS A 305 5.92 -8.26 18.66
N THR A 306 5.98 -7.47 17.60
CA THR A 306 4.92 -6.51 17.28
C THR A 306 4.35 -6.71 15.89
N LEU A 307 3.08 -6.38 15.75
CA LEU A 307 2.30 -6.41 14.53
C LEU A 307 1.48 -5.12 14.44
N LEU A 308 1.51 -4.46 13.28
CA LEU A 308 0.76 -3.24 12.96
C LEU A 308 -0.20 -3.49 11.79
#